data_AF-A0A812SIK9-F1
#
_entry.id   AF-A0A812SIK9-F1
#
_cell.length_a   1.000
_cell.length_b   1.000
_cell.length_c   1.000
_cell.angle_alpha   90.00
_cell.angle_beta   90.00
_cell.angle_gamma   90.00
#
_symmetry.space_group_name_H-M   'P 1'
#
loop_
_entity.id
_entity.type
_entity.pdbx_description
1 polymer ?
#
loop_
_entity_poly.entity_id
_entity_poly.type
_entity_poly.pdbx_seq_one_letter_code
_entity_poly.pdbx_strand_id
1 'polypeptide(L)'
;MAFAEYSTGTVAVDPGMPVKQVGAAGKEPLPASLSKSPRGRFGGALPRIEEGRRDFARIFFADQRKIFFLGPNMPSMMPLQPTGGPSSAHIGDLNEQVVDKAESLFRESLVKHLEQAFSGVPKQELVDTLVQRSVAAMTVNVGIDFATTMHLMPTFLQPLFLIVVRGDGSPNEARAATYGFVAEMPTQIVGDRPESKRTPFCVRLLSPDLLSAAVDTAKNWEVEYSLREIRSATTRQVVESDMEALRKSLSSGRWDDL
;
A
#
# COMPACT_ATOMS: atom_id res chain seq x y z
N MET A 1 -26.51 -67.32 -17.94
CA MET A 1 -26.26 -65.87 -17.72
C MET A 1 -25.04 -65.77 -16.84
N ALA A 2 -23.93 -65.29 -17.40
CA ALA A 2 -22.61 -65.27 -16.78
C ALA A 2 -22.39 -63.96 -16.01
N PHE A 3 -21.79 -64.05 -14.84
CA PHE A 3 -21.29 -62.93 -14.04
C PHE A 3 -19.85 -62.63 -14.49
N ALA A 4 -19.56 -61.37 -14.82
CA ALA A 4 -18.22 -60.90 -15.15
C ALA A 4 -17.54 -60.29 -13.91
N GLU A 5 -16.36 -60.79 -13.60
CA GLU A 5 -15.46 -60.31 -12.55
C GLU A 5 -14.84 -58.96 -12.95
N TYR A 6 -14.88 -57.98 -12.04
CA TYR A 6 -14.11 -56.73 -12.18
C TYR A 6 -12.77 -56.87 -11.44
N SER A 7 -11.70 -56.86 -12.23
CA SER A 7 -10.31 -56.86 -11.76
C SER A 7 -9.91 -55.46 -11.28
N THR A 8 -9.38 -55.38 -10.06
CA THR A 8 -8.74 -54.19 -9.48
C THR A 8 -7.36 -54.00 -10.09
N GLY A 9 -7.22 -53.05 -11.02
CA GLY A 9 -5.93 -52.63 -11.56
C GLY A 9 -5.20 -51.67 -10.63
N THR A 10 -4.13 -52.13 -10.01
CA THR A 10 -3.15 -51.32 -9.27
C THR A 10 -2.30 -50.54 -10.28
N VAL A 11 -2.39 -49.20 -10.27
CA VAL A 11 -1.49 -48.35 -11.07
C VAL A 11 -0.18 -48.17 -10.31
N ALA A 12 0.90 -48.72 -10.87
CA ALA A 12 2.25 -48.51 -10.38
C ALA A 12 2.67 -47.04 -10.58
N VAL A 13 3.11 -46.40 -9.50
CA VAL A 13 3.68 -45.05 -9.51
C VAL A 13 5.17 -45.19 -9.83
N ASP A 14 5.60 -44.58 -10.94
CA ASP A 14 6.97 -44.54 -11.41
C ASP A 14 7.84 -43.64 -10.50
N PRO A 15 8.86 -44.16 -9.78
CA PRO A 15 9.70 -43.38 -8.88
C PRO A 15 10.92 -42.90 -9.65
N GLY A 16 10.78 -41.86 -10.47
CA GLY A 16 11.87 -41.54 -11.38
C GLY A 16 11.80 -40.21 -12.13
N MET A 17 11.11 -39.19 -11.63
CA MET A 17 11.30 -37.83 -12.15
C MET A 17 12.24 -37.05 -11.21
N PRO A 18 13.41 -36.59 -11.69
CA PRO A 18 14.22 -35.69 -10.89
C PRO A 18 13.38 -34.43 -10.63
N VAL A 19 13.09 -34.20 -9.35
CA VAL A 19 12.71 -32.89 -8.85
C VAL A 19 13.78 -31.94 -9.38
N LYS A 20 13.41 -31.07 -10.33
CA LYS A 20 14.25 -29.93 -10.69
C LYS A 20 14.44 -29.16 -9.38
N GLN A 21 15.60 -29.37 -8.75
CA GLN A 21 16.12 -28.47 -7.75
C GLN A 21 16.03 -27.09 -8.38
N VAL A 22 15.14 -26.26 -7.86
CA VAL A 22 15.10 -24.84 -8.18
C VAL A 22 16.43 -24.32 -7.68
N GLY A 23 17.40 -24.27 -8.60
CA GLY A 23 18.74 -23.78 -8.33
C GLY A 23 18.64 -22.40 -7.71
N ALA A 24 19.57 -22.11 -6.80
CA ALA A 24 19.72 -20.82 -6.14
C ALA A 24 19.47 -19.70 -7.16
N ALA A 25 18.33 -19.02 -7.00
CA ALA A 25 17.93 -17.93 -7.87
C ALA A 25 19.05 -16.90 -7.86
N GLY A 26 19.74 -16.77 -9.01
CA GLY A 26 20.58 -15.61 -9.25
C GLY A 26 19.74 -14.38 -8.94
N LYS A 27 20.29 -13.44 -8.19
CA LYS A 27 19.65 -12.15 -7.95
C LYS A 27 19.35 -11.54 -9.32
N GLU A 28 18.11 -11.64 -9.80
CA GLU A 28 17.70 -10.88 -10.97
C GLU A 28 17.80 -9.41 -10.56
N PRO A 29 18.68 -8.63 -11.19
CA PRO A 29 18.87 -7.25 -10.79
C PRO A 29 17.64 -6.42 -11.19
N LEU A 30 17.39 -5.34 -10.44
CA LEU A 30 16.51 -4.26 -10.89
C LEU A 30 17.00 -3.67 -12.23
N PRO A 31 16.13 -2.92 -12.94
CA PRO A 31 16.57 -2.16 -14.10
C PRO A 31 17.81 -1.33 -13.77
N ALA A 32 18.70 -1.18 -14.75
CA ALA A 32 19.96 -0.44 -14.59
C ALA A 32 19.77 1.01 -14.12
N SER A 33 18.59 1.62 -14.39
CA SER A 33 18.22 2.97 -13.94
C SER A 33 17.97 3.01 -12.43
N LEU A 34 17.15 2.10 -11.92
CA LEU A 34 16.76 2.04 -10.51
C LEU A 34 17.83 1.45 -9.61
N SER A 35 18.69 0.56 -10.13
CA SER A 35 19.86 0.09 -9.38
C SER A 35 20.90 1.20 -9.13
N LYS A 36 21.01 2.16 -10.04
CA LYS A 36 21.89 3.35 -9.88
C LYS A 36 21.28 4.44 -9.02
N SER A 37 19.95 4.55 -9.02
CA SER A 37 19.22 5.58 -8.27
C SER A 37 17.96 4.98 -7.62
N PRO A 38 18.12 4.20 -6.52
CA PRO A 38 17.01 3.54 -5.83
C PRO A 38 16.12 4.53 -5.07
N ARG A 39 16.53 5.81 -5.00
CA ARG A 39 15.77 6.90 -4.39
C ARG A 39 15.72 8.08 -5.36
N GLY A 40 14.65 8.84 -5.31
CA GLY A 40 14.49 10.03 -6.14
C GLY A 40 13.09 10.63 -6.02
N ARG A 41 12.74 11.45 -7.02
CA ARG A 41 11.45 12.12 -7.10
C ARG A 41 10.88 12.02 -8.52
N PHE A 42 9.56 12.02 -8.63
CA PHE A 42 8.87 12.10 -9.91
C PHE A 42 7.54 12.85 -9.75
N GLY A 43 6.98 13.36 -10.85
CA GLY A 43 5.63 13.91 -10.86
C GLY A 43 4.60 12.81 -11.05
N GLY A 44 3.70 12.64 -10.08
CA GLY A 44 2.53 11.78 -10.19
C GLY A 44 1.25 12.58 -10.51
N ALA A 45 0.24 11.89 -11.04
CA ALA A 45 -1.09 12.44 -11.22
C ALA A 45 -2.04 11.92 -10.14
N LEU A 46 -2.73 12.83 -9.46
CA LEU A 46 -3.86 12.45 -8.61
C LEU A 46 -5.12 12.26 -9.47
N PRO A 47 -6.00 11.29 -9.14
CA PRO A 47 -7.27 11.14 -9.81
C PRO A 47 -8.15 12.38 -9.62
N ARG A 48 -9.15 12.54 -10.48
CA ARG A 48 -10.22 13.52 -10.23
C ARG A 48 -10.89 13.21 -8.89
N ILE A 49 -11.34 14.24 -8.18
CA ILE A 49 -11.90 14.10 -6.82
C ILE A 49 -12.93 12.97 -6.75
N GLU A 50 -13.95 12.98 -7.60
CA GLU A 50 -15.02 11.96 -7.61
C GLU A 50 -14.52 10.53 -7.90
N GLU A 51 -13.46 10.38 -8.69
CA GLU A 51 -12.85 9.09 -8.98
C GLU A 51 -12.00 8.62 -7.79
N GLY A 52 -11.19 9.51 -7.23
CA GLY A 52 -10.37 9.23 -6.04
C GLY A 52 -11.22 8.83 -4.84
N ARG A 53 -12.35 9.50 -4.59
CA ARG A 53 -13.29 9.14 -3.53
C ARG A 53 -13.86 7.73 -3.73
N ARG A 54 -14.23 7.37 -4.97
CA ARG A 54 -14.73 6.02 -5.30
C ARG A 54 -13.65 4.96 -5.14
N ASP A 55 -12.44 5.20 -5.62
CA ASP A 55 -11.31 4.28 -5.46
C ASP A 55 -10.95 4.08 -3.99
N PHE A 56 -10.91 5.16 -3.23
CA PHE A 56 -10.74 5.11 -1.78
C PHE A 56 -11.79 4.23 -1.13
N ALA A 57 -13.09 4.39 -1.45
CA ALA A 57 -14.14 3.56 -0.89
C ALA A 57 -13.97 2.07 -1.23
N ARG A 58 -13.53 1.73 -2.45
CA ARG A 58 -13.18 0.34 -2.82
C ARG A 58 -12.08 -0.22 -1.94
N ILE A 59 -11.01 0.56 -1.73
CA ILE A 59 -9.87 0.15 -0.91
C ILE A 59 -10.28 0.04 0.57
N PHE A 60 -11.06 1.00 1.06
CA PHE A 60 -11.47 1.10 2.46
C PHE A 60 -12.42 -0.03 2.88
N PHE A 61 -13.29 -0.49 1.98
CA PHE A 61 -14.15 -1.65 2.25
C PHE A 61 -13.59 -2.98 1.74
N ALA A 62 -12.39 -3.01 1.16
CA ALA A 62 -11.73 -4.26 0.83
C ALA A 62 -11.33 -5.01 2.11
N ASP A 63 -11.55 -6.33 2.11
CA ASP A 63 -11.34 -7.23 3.26
C ASP A 63 -9.85 -7.53 3.57
N GLN A 64 -8.97 -6.56 3.37
CA GLN A 64 -7.51 -6.76 3.41
C GLN A 64 -6.76 -5.78 4.31
N ARG A 65 -7.46 -4.89 5.03
CA ARG A 65 -6.89 -3.87 5.96
C ARG A 65 -5.55 -3.31 5.48
N LYS A 66 -5.62 -2.39 4.52
CA LYS A 66 -4.50 -1.78 3.81
C LYS A 66 -4.19 -0.34 4.25
N ILE A 67 -5.05 0.28 5.04
CA ILE A 67 -4.92 1.70 5.40
C ILE A 67 -4.59 1.83 6.89
N PHE A 68 -3.46 2.49 7.18
CA PHE A 68 -2.89 2.62 8.51
C PHE A 68 -2.53 4.07 8.84
N PHE A 69 -2.36 4.33 10.13
CA PHE A 69 -1.93 5.59 10.71
C PHE A 69 -0.69 5.37 11.59
N LEU A 70 0.24 6.32 11.57
CA LEU A 70 1.35 6.41 12.50
C LEU A 70 1.57 7.86 12.93
N GLY A 71 1.41 8.13 14.22
CA GLY A 71 1.69 9.43 14.84
C GLY A 71 2.82 9.37 15.86
N PRO A 72 3.17 10.50 16.50
CA PRO A 72 4.17 10.53 17.56
C PRO A 72 3.75 9.64 18.73
N ASN A 73 4.74 9.10 19.45
CA ASN A 73 4.54 8.25 20.65
C ASN A 73 3.80 6.92 20.42
N MET A 74 3.44 6.59 19.18
CA MET A 74 2.81 5.30 18.86
C MET A 74 3.87 4.21 18.67
N PRO A 75 3.73 3.04 19.33
CA PRO A 75 4.69 1.95 19.20
C PRO A 75 4.55 1.18 17.87
N SER A 76 3.38 1.22 17.26
CA SER A 76 3.06 0.53 16.01
C SER A 76 2.07 1.34 15.16
N MET A 77 2.00 1.02 13.88
CA MET A 77 0.95 1.56 13.01
C MET A 77 -0.43 1.05 13.43
N MET A 78 -1.44 1.90 13.34
CA MET A 78 -2.82 1.59 13.73
C MET A 78 -3.73 1.51 12.50
N PRO A 79 -4.63 0.51 12.39
CA PRO A 79 -5.54 0.43 11.26
C PRO A 79 -6.55 1.57 11.28
N LEU A 80 -6.84 2.14 10.11
CA LEU A 80 -7.90 3.14 9.90
C LEU A 80 -9.19 2.52 9.35
N GLN A 81 -9.13 1.28 8.86
CA GLN A 81 -10.31 0.54 8.42
C GLN A 81 -11.02 -0.14 9.60
N PRO A 82 -12.36 -0.18 9.61
CA PRO A 82 -13.12 -0.81 10.67
C PRO A 82 -12.88 -2.33 10.69
N THR A 83 -13.03 -2.94 11.86
CA THR A 83 -12.85 -4.38 12.05
C THR A 83 -14.06 -5.22 11.63
N GLY A 84 -15.19 -4.57 11.31
CA GLY A 84 -16.42 -5.13 10.76
C GLY A 84 -17.21 -4.04 10.03
N GLY A 85 -18.04 -4.42 9.06
CA GLY A 85 -18.75 -3.47 8.20
C GLY A 85 -19.39 -4.16 7.00
N PRO A 86 -20.05 -3.41 6.09
CA PRO A 86 -20.65 -3.98 4.88
C PRO A 86 -19.60 -4.81 4.14
N SER A 87 -19.94 -6.08 3.92
CA SER A 87 -19.13 -7.05 3.21
C SER A 87 -18.74 -6.52 1.82
N SER A 88 -17.60 -6.98 1.31
CA SER A 88 -17.11 -6.80 -0.06
C SER A 88 -18.15 -7.09 -1.15
N ALA A 89 -19.27 -7.74 -0.79
CA ALA A 89 -20.45 -7.96 -1.61
C ALA A 89 -21.04 -6.70 -2.28
N HIS A 90 -20.75 -5.48 -1.80
CA HIS A 90 -21.27 -4.23 -2.38
C HIS A 90 -20.22 -3.37 -3.12
N ILE A 91 -18.98 -3.86 -3.32
CA ILE A 91 -17.90 -3.08 -3.97
C ILE A 91 -18.23 -2.75 -5.44
N GLY A 92 -19.09 -3.54 -6.09
CA GLY A 92 -19.52 -3.31 -7.48
C GLY A 92 -20.44 -2.10 -7.65
N ASP A 93 -21.26 -1.79 -6.65
CA ASP A 93 -22.30 -0.74 -6.70
C ASP A 93 -22.00 0.39 -5.70
N LEU A 94 -20.83 1.03 -5.87
CA LEU A 94 -20.47 2.21 -5.07
C LEU A 94 -21.27 3.43 -5.50
N ASN A 95 -22.42 3.61 -4.86
CA ASN A 95 -23.16 4.87 -4.90
C ASN A 95 -22.53 5.92 -3.95
N GLU A 96 -22.99 7.16 -4.06
CA GLU A 96 -22.47 8.29 -3.28
C GLU A 96 -22.63 8.09 -1.76
N GLN A 97 -23.71 7.44 -1.32
CA GLN A 97 -23.93 7.14 0.11
C GLN A 97 -22.87 6.19 0.67
N VAL A 98 -22.43 5.19 -0.09
CA VAL A 98 -21.37 4.27 0.34
C VAL A 98 -20.03 4.99 0.41
N VAL A 99 -19.74 5.87 -0.55
CA VAL A 99 -18.53 6.70 -0.56
C VAL A 99 -18.50 7.64 0.66
N ASP A 100 -19.59 8.36 0.92
CA ASP A 100 -19.72 9.22 2.09
C ASP A 100 -19.57 8.44 3.41
N LYS A 101 -20.12 7.21 3.46
CA LYS A 101 -19.97 6.36 4.63
C LYS A 101 -18.52 5.91 4.84
N ALA A 102 -17.78 5.60 3.78
CA ALA A 102 -16.35 5.28 3.88
C ALA A 102 -15.56 6.44 4.48
N GLU A 103 -15.78 7.66 3.97
CA GLU A 103 -15.10 8.86 4.44
C GLU A 103 -15.46 9.21 5.89
N SER A 104 -16.73 9.04 6.27
CA SER A 104 -17.19 9.22 7.66
C SER A 104 -16.50 8.25 8.62
N LEU A 105 -16.45 6.95 8.31
CA LEU A 105 -15.79 5.95 9.17
C LEU A 105 -14.27 6.14 9.25
N PHE A 106 -13.68 6.54 8.13
CA PHE A 106 -12.25 6.88 8.06
C PHE A 106 -11.94 8.10 8.92
N ARG A 107 -12.75 9.17 8.82
CA ARG A 107 -12.66 10.37 9.66
C ARG A 107 -12.74 10.02 11.13
N GLU A 108 -13.74 9.23 11.54
CA GLU A 108 -13.90 8.80 12.95
C GLU A 108 -12.63 8.09 13.47
N SER A 109 -12.09 7.18 12.67
CA SER A 109 -10.87 6.43 13.02
C SER A 109 -9.63 7.34 13.05
N LEU A 110 -9.52 8.28 12.11
CA LEU A 110 -8.43 9.24 12.04
C LEU A 110 -8.43 10.18 13.25
N VAL A 111 -9.59 10.72 13.62
CA VAL A 111 -9.76 11.57 14.83
C VAL A 111 -9.29 10.82 16.07
N LYS A 112 -9.76 9.59 16.26
CA LYS A 112 -9.36 8.75 17.39
C LYS A 112 -7.85 8.56 17.49
N HIS A 113 -7.18 8.28 16.37
CA HIS A 113 -5.72 8.08 16.38
C HIS A 113 -4.93 9.39 16.53
N LEU A 114 -5.46 10.51 16.01
CA LEU A 114 -4.89 11.84 16.25
C LEU A 114 -4.96 12.23 17.73
N GLU A 115 -6.10 11.99 18.39
CA GLU A 115 -6.27 12.23 19.83
C GLU A 115 -5.27 11.41 20.65
N GLN A 116 -5.08 10.14 20.28
CA GLN A 116 -4.08 9.27 20.91
C GLN A 116 -2.64 9.76 20.70
N ALA A 117 -2.32 10.30 19.54
CA ALA A 117 -0.97 10.71 19.18
C ALA A 117 -0.57 12.08 19.76
N PHE A 118 -1.53 13.00 19.94
CA PHE A 118 -1.27 14.41 20.29
C PHE A 118 -1.89 14.89 21.62
N SER A 119 -2.57 14.02 22.38
CA SER A 119 -3.18 14.36 23.67
C SER A 119 -4.09 15.59 23.60
N GLY A 120 -5.14 15.53 22.78
CA GLY A 120 -6.12 16.60 22.64
C GLY A 120 -7.07 16.40 21.46
N VAL A 121 -8.18 17.15 21.45
CA VAL A 121 -9.15 17.11 20.34
C VAL A 121 -8.56 17.86 19.14
N PRO A 122 -8.38 17.20 17.98
CA PRO A 122 -7.85 17.87 16.80
C PRO A 122 -8.85 18.91 16.28
N LYS A 123 -8.33 20.05 15.77
CA LYS A 123 -9.17 21.07 15.14
C LYS A 123 -9.90 20.48 13.93
N GLN A 124 -11.17 20.81 13.77
CA GLN A 124 -12.02 20.24 12.70
C GLN A 124 -11.45 20.53 11.30
N GLU A 125 -10.98 21.76 11.04
CA GLU A 125 -10.37 22.15 9.76
C GLU A 125 -9.15 21.30 9.38
N LEU A 126 -8.35 20.92 10.39
CA LEU A 126 -7.20 20.05 10.21
C LEU A 126 -7.63 18.64 9.83
N VAL A 127 -8.65 18.12 10.51
CA VAL A 127 -9.23 16.79 10.20
C VAL A 127 -9.82 16.79 8.79
N ASP A 128 -10.59 17.82 8.42
CA ASP A 128 -11.16 17.97 7.08
C ASP A 128 -10.09 17.94 6.00
N THR A 129 -9.02 18.71 6.20
CA THR A 129 -7.87 18.77 5.30
C THR A 129 -7.19 17.42 5.16
N LEU A 130 -6.91 16.74 6.28
CA LEU A 130 -6.28 15.43 6.27
C LEU A 130 -7.16 14.38 5.60
N VAL A 131 -8.47 14.37 5.86
CA VAL A 131 -9.39 13.42 5.25
C VAL A 131 -9.38 13.59 3.75
N GLN A 132 -9.65 14.81 3.26
CA GLN A 132 -9.73 15.08 1.83
C GLN A 132 -8.44 14.71 1.10
N ARG A 133 -7.28 15.14 1.63
CA ARG A 133 -5.99 14.95 0.95
C ARG A 133 -5.46 13.52 1.09
N SER A 134 -5.74 12.85 2.20
CA SER A 134 -5.40 11.42 2.35
C SER A 134 -6.22 10.56 1.39
N VAL A 135 -7.52 10.83 1.25
CA VAL A 135 -8.39 10.14 0.28
C VAL A 135 -7.86 10.31 -1.14
N ALA A 136 -7.46 11.53 -1.52
CA ALA A 136 -6.87 11.79 -2.84
C ALA A 136 -5.52 11.07 -3.04
N ALA A 137 -4.67 11.03 -2.01
CA ALA A 137 -3.35 10.38 -2.07
C ALA A 137 -3.41 8.84 -2.03
N MET A 138 -4.48 8.26 -1.51
CA MET A 138 -4.70 6.80 -1.43
C MET A 138 -5.20 6.23 -2.75
N THR A 139 -4.37 6.32 -3.78
CA THR A 139 -4.66 5.81 -5.11
C THR A 139 -3.56 4.86 -5.58
N VAL A 140 -3.93 3.89 -6.40
CA VAL A 140 -2.97 3.01 -7.08
C VAL A 140 -2.38 3.71 -8.31
N ASN A 141 -3.02 4.76 -8.84
CA ASN A 141 -2.59 5.46 -10.06
C ASN A 141 -1.17 6.03 -9.91
N VAL A 142 -0.84 6.61 -8.76
CA VAL A 142 0.52 7.11 -8.47
C VAL A 142 1.56 5.97 -8.53
N GLY A 143 1.19 4.75 -8.14
CA GLY A 143 2.05 3.57 -8.25
C GLY A 143 2.23 3.09 -9.70
N ILE A 144 1.19 3.19 -10.52
CA ILE A 144 1.26 2.88 -11.95
C ILE A 144 2.07 3.94 -12.71
N ASP A 145 1.90 5.21 -12.37
CA ASP A 145 2.69 6.33 -12.91
C ASP A 145 4.17 6.15 -12.58
N PHE A 146 4.49 5.80 -11.33
CA PHE A 146 5.85 5.46 -10.92
C PHE A 146 6.42 4.32 -11.78
N ALA A 147 5.69 3.21 -11.89
CA ALA A 147 6.16 2.05 -12.62
C ALA A 147 6.41 2.39 -14.10
N THR A 148 5.50 3.13 -14.73
CA THR A 148 5.62 3.57 -16.13
C THR A 148 6.81 4.53 -16.32
N THR A 149 6.94 5.52 -15.44
CA THR A 149 8.04 6.51 -15.47
C THR A 149 9.40 5.86 -15.32
N MET A 150 9.49 4.81 -14.51
CA MET A 150 10.74 4.08 -14.26
C MET A 150 10.98 2.91 -15.21
N HIS A 151 10.16 2.78 -16.26
CA HIS A 151 10.24 1.70 -17.25
C HIS A 151 10.11 0.29 -16.65
N LEU A 152 9.29 0.16 -15.61
CA LEU A 152 8.85 -1.11 -15.03
C LEU A 152 7.56 -1.60 -15.73
N MET A 153 7.14 -2.82 -15.43
CA MET A 153 5.79 -3.26 -15.78
C MET A 153 4.75 -2.34 -15.14
N PRO A 154 3.66 -1.98 -15.82
CA PRO A 154 2.60 -1.12 -15.28
C PRO A 154 1.74 -1.89 -14.27
N THR A 155 2.35 -2.30 -13.17
CA THR A 155 1.75 -3.06 -12.08
C THR A 155 2.25 -2.52 -10.75
N PHE A 156 1.33 -2.45 -9.79
CA PHE A 156 1.62 -2.05 -8.42
C PHE A 156 0.89 -3.01 -7.47
N LEU A 157 1.61 -4.01 -7.00
CA LEU A 157 1.02 -5.17 -6.33
C LEU A 157 0.95 -4.95 -4.82
N GLN A 158 -0.13 -5.45 -4.21
CA GLN A 158 -0.40 -5.36 -2.77
C GLN A 158 -0.22 -3.94 -2.17
N PRO A 159 -0.86 -2.89 -2.73
CA PRO A 159 -0.74 -1.55 -2.17
C PRO A 159 -1.13 -1.52 -0.69
N LEU A 160 -0.30 -0.88 0.13
CA LEU A 160 -0.58 -0.56 1.52
C LEU A 160 -0.32 0.92 1.75
N PHE A 161 -1.26 1.59 2.39
CA PHE A 161 -1.27 3.02 2.64
C PHE A 161 -1.03 3.31 4.11
N LEU A 162 -0.11 4.21 4.41
CA LEU A 162 0.24 4.65 5.75
C LEU A 162 0.19 6.18 5.79
N ILE A 163 -0.69 6.74 6.62
CA ILE A 163 -0.66 8.15 6.96
C ILE A 163 0.33 8.33 8.10
N VAL A 164 1.36 9.12 7.88
CA VAL A 164 2.36 9.45 8.88
C VAL A 164 2.17 10.90 9.28
N VAL A 165 1.93 11.16 10.55
CA VAL A 165 1.66 12.51 11.07
C VAL A 165 2.72 12.88 12.10
N ARG A 166 3.30 14.06 11.94
CA ARG A 166 4.29 14.64 12.85
C ARG A 166 3.72 15.88 13.53
N GLY A 167 4.22 16.15 14.73
CA GLY A 167 4.08 17.43 15.40
C GLY A 167 4.56 17.36 16.85
N ASP A 168 4.67 18.52 17.48
CA ASP A 168 4.92 18.65 18.92
C ASP A 168 3.67 19.28 19.55
N GLY A 169 2.94 18.49 20.34
CA GLY A 169 1.64 18.85 20.91
C GLY A 169 0.48 19.01 19.92
N SER A 170 0.72 19.31 18.65
CA SER A 170 -0.31 19.35 17.59
C SER A 170 0.26 18.98 16.22
N PRO A 171 -0.54 18.39 15.30
CA PRO A 171 -0.04 18.02 13.98
C PRO A 171 0.43 19.25 13.18
N ASN A 172 1.63 19.16 12.61
CA ASN A 172 2.22 20.23 11.79
C ASN A 172 2.75 19.78 10.42
N GLU A 173 2.93 18.47 10.22
CA GLU A 173 3.20 17.87 8.91
C GLU A 173 2.52 16.51 8.85
N ALA A 174 1.95 16.16 7.71
CA ALA A 174 1.39 14.84 7.48
C ALA A 174 1.73 14.36 6.07
N ARG A 175 2.06 13.08 5.90
CA ARG A 175 2.35 12.51 4.59
C ARG A 175 1.63 11.18 4.41
N ALA A 176 1.24 10.87 3.19
CA ALA A 176 0.80 9.53 2.81
C ALA A 176 1.98 8.77 2.21
N ALA A 177 2.35 7.65 2.84
CA ALA A 177 3.25 6.67 2.29
C ALA A 177 2.46 5.51 1.67
N THR A 178 2.77 5.16 0.42
CA THR A 178 2.21 4.01 -0.28
C THR A 178 3.32 3.01 -0.54
N TYR A 179 3.14 1.79 -0.05
CA TYR A 179 4.05 0.67 -0.27
C TYR A 179 3.45 -0.28 -1.30
N GLY A 180 4.27 -0.80 -2.20
CA GLY A 180 3.83 -1.76 -3.21
C GLY A 180 4.98 -2.55 -3.82
N PHE A 181 4.68 -3.78 -4.24
CA PHE A 181 5.64 -4.56 -5.02
C PHE A 181 5.58 -4.19 -6.49
N VAL A 182 6.77 -4.11 -7.10
CA VAL A 182 6.95 -3.73 -8.51
C VAL A 182 7.81 -4.77 -9.22
N ALA A 183 7.66 -4.88 -10.54
CA ALA A 183 8.42 -5.82 -11.37
C ALA A 183 8.88 -5.14 -12.65
N GLU A 184 10.06 -5.53 -13.13
CA GLU A 184 10.50 -5.21 -14.50
C GLU A 184 9.96 -6.24 -15.50
N MET A 185 9.84 -7.50 -15.08
CA MET A 185 9.42 -8.60 -15.96
C MET A 185 8.39 -9.52 -15.27
N PRO A 186 7.49 -10.17 -16.05
CA PRO A 186 6.46 -11.04 -15.47
C PRO A 186 7.02 -12.19 -14.65
N THR A 187 8.21 -12.70 -14.99
CA THR A 187 8.89 -13.81 -14.31
C THR A 187 9.29 -13.48 -12.86
N GLN A 188 9.37 -12.21 -12.50
CA GLN A 188 9.66 -11.75 -11.14
C GLN A 188 8.44 -11.81 -10.21
N ILE A 189 7.23 -11.94 -10.76
CA ILE A 189 5.99 -11.97 -10.00
C ILE A 189 5.72 -13.40 -9.54
N VAL A 190 5.66 -13.60 -8.23
CA VAL A 190 5.33 -14.87 -7.59
C VAL A 190 3.99 -14.75 -6.89
N GLY A 191 3.15 -15.78 -7.00
CA GLY A 191 1.82 -15.82 -6.40
C GLY A 191 0.72 -15.85 -7.47
N ASP A 192 -0.37 -16.52 -7.14
CA ASP A 192 -1.49 -16.82 -8.03
C ASP A 192 -2.70 -15.91 -7.79
N ARG A 193 -2.82 -15.32 -6.59
CA ARG A 193 -3.94 -14.45 -6.19
C ARG A 193 -3.48 -13.01 -5.96
N PRO A 194 -4.35 -12.00 -6.14
CA PRO A 194 -3.98 -10.59 -5.94
C PRO A 194 -3.30 -10.28 -4.59
N GLU A 195 -3.76 -10.92 -3.52
CA GLU A 195 -3.24 -10.78 -2.15
C GLU A 195 -1.96 -11.57 -1.87
N SER A 196 -1.60 -12.53 -2.72
CA SER A 196 -0.39 -13.35 -2.57
C SER A 196 0.71 -12.96 -3.56
N LYS A 197 0.35 -12.22 -4.63
CA LYS A 197 1.26 -11.71 -5.66
C LYS A 197 2.29 -10.76 -5.09
N ARG A 198 3.56 -11.08 -5.24
CA ARG A 198 4.69 -10.30 -4.74
C ARG A 198 5.88 -10.41 -5.69
N THR A 199 6.85 -9.55 -5.46
CA THR A 199 8.13 -9.56 -6.18
C THR A 199 9.25 -9.38 -5.15
N PRO A 200 10.52 -9.61 -5.52
CA PRO A 200 11.66 -9.28 -4.66
C PRO A 200 11.87 -7.78 -4.44
N PHE A 201 11.03 -6.89 -4.99
CA PHE A 201 11.24 -5.46 -4.95
C PHE A 201 10.01 -4.73 -4.40
N CYS A 202 10.23 -3.91 -3.38
CA CYS A 202 9.20 -3.03 -2.85
C CYS A 202 9.63 -1.58 -3.03
N VAL A 203 8.71 -0.76 -3.48
CA VAL A 203 8.85 0.69 -3.49
C VAL A 203 7.97 1.29 -2.40
N ARG A 204 8.49 2.30 -1.72
CA ARG A 204 7.71 3.24 -0.94
C ARG A 204 7.62 4.54 -1.72
N LEU A 205 6.41 5.04 -1.90
CA LEU A 205 6.06 6.31 -2.50
C LEU A 205 5.55 7.24 -1.40
N LEU A 206 6.18 8.38 -1.20
CA LEU A 206 5.86 9.34 -0.15
C LEU A 206 5.33 10.62 -0.79
N SER A 207 4.14 11.03 -0.38
CA SER A 207 3.52 12.26 -0.86
C SER A 207 4.26 13.51 -0.37
N PRO A 208 3.99 14.68 -0.98
CA PRO A 208 4.18 15.98 -0.33
C PRO A 208 3.45 16.03 1.02
N ASP A 209 3.75 17.08 1.79
CA ASP A 209 3.03 17.36 3.03
C ASP A 209 1.55 17.66 2.75
N LEU A 210 0.69 16.78 3.23
CA LEU A 210 -0.76 16.85 3.15
C LEU A 210 -1.34 18.03 3.94
N LEU A 211 -0.60 18.71 4.81
CA LEU A 211 -1.11 19.91 5.50
C LEU A 211 -0.79 21.19 4.72
N SER A 212 0.31 21.24 3.97
CA SER A 212 0.71 22.43 3.19
C SER A 212 0.49 22.33 1.67
N ALA A 213 0.30 21.15 1.10
CA ALA A 213 0.11 20.97 -0.34
C ALA A 213 -1.15 21.70 -0.86
N ALA A 214 -1.04 22.44 -1.97
CA ALA A 214 -2.20 23.13 -2.55
C ALA A 214 -3.21 22.13 -3.15
N VAL A 215 -4.51 22.39 -2.96
CA VAL A 215 -5.63 21.51 -3.36
C VAL A 215 -5.67 21.25 -4.87
N ASP A 216 -5.19 22.19 -5.69
CA ASP A 216 -5.24 22.12 -7.16
C ASP A 216 -4.03 21.43 -7.81
N THR A 217 -3.13 20.83 -7.02
CA THR A 217 -1.86 20.26 -7.52
C THR A 217 -2.00 18.88 -8.19
N ALA A 218 -3.21 18.49 -8.61
CA ALA A 218 -3.48 17.19 -9.22
C ALA A 218 -2.56 16.83 -10.41
N LYS A 219 -1.93 17.83 -11.05
CA LYS A 219 -1.04 17.66 -12.20
C LYS A 219 0.46 17.73 -11.89
N ASN A 220 0.87 18.06 -10.66
CA ASN A 220 2.28 18.19 -10.27
C ASN A 220 2.49 17.68 -8.83
N TRP A 221 1.90 16.53 -8.50
CA TRP A 221 2.07 15.91 -7.19
C TRP A 221 3.48 15.30 -7.14
N GLU A 222 4.44 16.03 -6.57
CA GLU A 222 5.84 15.57 -6.48
C GLU A 222 5.95 14.44 -5.44
N VAL A 223 6.24 13.23 -5.91
CA VAL A 223 6.32 12.04 -5.07
C VAL A 223 7.77 11.64 -4.88
N GLU A 224 8.18 11.49 -3.63
CA GLU A 224 9.46 10.91 -3.26
C GLU A 224 9.35 9.39 -3.30
N TYR A 225 10.33 8.71 -3.89
CA TYR A 225 10.36 7.25 -3.92
C TYR A 225 11.63 6.68 -3.29
N SER A 226 11.50 5.50 -2.70
CA SER A 226 12.60 4.68 -2.20
C SER A 226 12.29 3.22 -2.53
N LEU A 227 13.18 2.58 -3.28
CA LEU A 227 13.06 1.22 -3.80
C LEU A 227 14.13 0.34 -3.18
N ARG A 228 13.76 -0.89 -2.81
CA ARG A 228 14.72 -1.86 -2.26
C ARG A 228 14.37 -3.30 -2.57
N GLU A 229 15.39 -4.15 -2.54
CA GLU A 229 15.25 -5.61 -2.51
C GLU A 229 14.67 -6.03 -1.15
N ILE A 230 13.64 -6.87 -1.15
CA ILE A 230 12.97 -7.40 0.04
C ILE A 230 12.79 -8.90 -0.07
N ARG A 231 12.64 -9.55 1.10
CA ARG A 231 12.30 -10.99 1.20
C ARG A 231 10.94 -11.24 1.84
N SER A 232 10.25 -10.17 2.23
CA SER A 232 8.96 -10.22 2.89
C SER A 232 7.86 -10.74 1.96
N ALA A 233 6.88 -11.46 2.53
CA ALA A 233 5.77 -12.00 1.77
C ALA A 233 4.68 -10.96 1.50
N THR A 234 4.57 -9.93 2.35
CA THR A 234 3.53 -8.90 2.27
C THR A 234 4.11 -7.50 2.44
N THR A 235 3.46 -6.49 1.86
CA THR A 235 3.85 -5.08 2.05
C THR A 235 3.71 -4.66 3.51
N ARG A 236 2.79 -5.24 4.27
CA ARG A 236 2.67 -5.04 5.72
C ARG A 236 3.96 -5.37 6.47
N GLN A 237 4.56 -6.53 6.19
CA GLN A 237 5.85 -6.91 6.79
C GLN A 237 6.97 -5.94 6.42
N VAL A 238 6.92 -5.36 5.20
CA VAL A 238 7.89 -4.35 4.76
C VAL A 238 7.73 -3.04 5.56
N VAL A 239 6.49 -2.61 5.83
CA VAL A 239 6.25 -1.45 6.70
C VAL A 239 6.64 -1.72 8.14
N GLU A 240 6.32 -2.92 8.65
CA GLU A 240 6.69 -3.33 10.01
C GLU A 240 8.21 -3.32 10.23
N SER A 241 9.01 -3.71 9.22
CA SER A 241 10.46 -3.59 9.28
C SER A 241 10.99 -2.15 9.20
N ASP A 242 10.19 -1.21 8.70
CA ASP A 242 10.52 0.22 8.62
C ASP A 242 10.16 1.00 9.88
N MET A 243 9.43 0.40 10.83
CA MET A 243 8.83 1.12 11.95
C MET A 243 9.84 1.87 12.82
N GLU A 244 11.07 1.38 12.94
CA GLU A 244 12.13 2.10 13.66
C GLU A 244 12.57 3.36 12.90
N ALA A 245 12.85 3.23 11.60
CA ALA A 245 13.22 4.36 10.75
C ALA A 245 12.08 5.40 10.66
N LEU A 246 10.83 4.95 10.48
CA LEU A 246 9.64 5.81 10.45
C LEU A 246 9.49 6.62 11.75
N ARG A 247 9.68 5.99 12.92
CA ARG A 247 9.62 6.70 14.21
C ARG A 247 10.78 7.68 14.39
N LYS A 248 11.98 7.34 13.90
CA LYS A 248 13.13 8.26 13.89
C LYS A 248 12.89 9.46 12.97
N SER A 249 12.24 9.28 11.83
CA SER A 249 11.86 10.37 10.93
C SER A 249 10.79 11.28 11.56
N LEU A 250 9.83 10.69 12.28
CA LEU A 250 8.85 11.46 13.05
C LEU A 250 9.50 12.34 14.11
N SER A 251 10.52 11.85 14.83
CA SER A 251 11.20 12.64 15.86
C SER A 251 12.20 13.66 15.31
N SER A 252 12.91 13.33 14.22
CA SER A 252 13.94 14.21 13.63
C SER A 252 13.40 15.20 12.60
N GLY A 253 12.20 14.96 12.07
CA GLY A 253 11.64 15.71 10.96
C GLY A 253 12.32 15.47 9.60
N ARG A 254 13.23 14.48 9.52
CA ARG A 254 13.96 14.14 8.30
C ARG A 254 13.36 12.91 7.63
N TRP A 255 12.86 13.09 6.41
CA TRP A 255 12.28 12.02 5.60
C TRP A 255 13.31 11.31 4.71
N ASP A 256 14.50 11.90 4.53
CA ASP A 256 15.57 11.39 3.67
C ASP A 256 16.13 10.02 4.12
N ASP A 257 16.01 9.73 5.41
CA ASP A 257 16.47 8.46 6.00
C ASP A 257 15.56 7.29 5.60
N LEU A 258 14.32 7.56 5.17
CA LEU A 258 13.36 6.53 4.77
C LEU A 258 13.73 5.98 3.39
#